data_AF-A0A7C6SN66-F1
#
_entry.id   AF-A0A7C6SN66-F1
#
_cell.length_a   1.000
_cell.length_b   1.000
_cell.length_c   1.000
_cell.angle_alpha   90.00
_cell.angle_beta   90.00
_cell.angle_gamma   90.00
#
_symmetry.space_group_name_H-M   'P 1'
#
loop_
_entity.id
_entity.type
_entity.pdbx_description
1 polymer ?
#
loop_
_entity_poly.entity_id
_entity_poly.type
_entity_poly.pdbx_seq_one_letter_code
_entity_poly.pdbx_strand_id
1 'polypeptide(L)'
;MYKFKIQMGKVLILALLISTLIMNGGVFESVAQSAPIKIMPVGDSCTAGMGDPSYGGYRTDLYQHYTNAGLNVEFVGSQTGGPSSLPQRNHEGHSGWTIPQISSNIDRWLSTYNPDVVLLWIGGNDIFFGGGINTSGLSSLIDQILRFKPDITIFVA
;
A
#
# COMPACT_ATOMS: atom_id res chain seq x y z
N MET A 1 40.44 -46.20 24.98
CA MET A 1 41.01 -44.82 24.97
C MET A 1 41.12 -44.16 23.59
N TYR A 2 41.07 -44.87 22.46
CA TYR A 2 41.21 -44.26 21.12
C TYR A 2 39.94 -43.61 20.52
N LYS A 3 38.73 -44.08 20.86
CA LYS A 3 37.46 -43.54 20.32
C LYS A 3 37.08 -42.15 20.84
N PHE A 4 37.51 -41.79 22.06
CA PHE A 4 37.20 -40.49 22.70
C PHE A 4 37.98 -39.33 22.06
N LYS A 5 39.23 -39.56 21.64
CA LYS A 5 40.06 -38.55 20.96
C LYS A 5 39.55 -38.19 19.55
N ILE A 6 38.90 -39.14 18.86
CA ILE A 6 38.36 -38.93 17.51
C ILE A 6 37.06 -38.11 17.53
N GLN A 7 36.23 -38.25 18.58
CA GLN A 7 35.03 -37.41 18.73
C GLN A 7 35.37 -35.97 19.14
N MET A 8 36.34 -35.76 20.04
CA MET A 8 36.80 -34.41 20.39
C MET A 8 37.44 -33.68 19.19
N GLY A 9 38.20 -34.39 18.33
CA GLY A 9 38.74 -33.80 17.10
C GLY A 9 37.67 -33.33 16.12
N LYS A 10 36.56 -34.08 15.95
CA LYS A 10 35.45 -33.69 15.07
C LYS A 10 34.64 -32.50 15.61
N VAL A 11 34.48 -32.40 16.93
CA VAL A 11 33.80 -31.26 17.58
C VAL A 11 34.65 -29.99 17.50
N LEU A 12 35.97 -30.10 17.64
CA LEU A 12 36.91 -28.97 17.49
C LEU A 12 37.00 -28.47 16.04
N ILE A 13 36.96 -29.36 15.04
CA ILE A 13 36.95 -28.96 13.61
C ILE A 13 35.63 -28.29 13.22
N LEU A 14 34.49 -28.74 13.75
CA LEU A 14 33.19 -28.11 13.50
C LEU A 14 33.08 -26.72 14.17
N ALA A 15 33.63 -26.56 15.37
CA ALA A 15 33.70 -25.28 16.05
C ALA A 15 34.64 -24.28 15.35
N LEU A 16 35.75 -24.75 14.76
CA LEU A 16 36.64 -23.91 13.94
C LEU A 16 35.97 -23.46 12.63
N LEU A 17 35.18 -24.32 11.99
CA LEU A 17 34.47 -23.98 10.75
C LEU A 17 33.38 -22.92 10.97
N ILE A 18 32.68 -22.97 12.11
CA ILE A 18 31.68 -21.95 12.49
C ILE A 18 32.37 -20.62 12.83
N SER A 19 33.55 -20.64 13.46
CA SER A 19 34.29 -19.41 13.79
C SER A 19 34.98 -18.78 12.56
N THR A 20 35.41 -19.56 11.56
CA THR A 20 35.88 -19.00 10.27
C THR A 20 34.76 -18.36 9.44
N LEU A 21 33.50 -18.75 9.65
CA LEU A 21 32.36 -18.09 9.00
C LEU A 21 32.02 -16.72 9.63
N ILE A 22 32.45 -16.48 10.88
CA ILE A 22 32.21 -15.25 11.63
C ILE A 22 33.37 -14.24 11.44
N MET A 23 34.58 -14.72 11.10
CA MET A 23 35.76 -13.86 10.87
C MET A 23 35.90 -13.35 9.44
N ASN A 24 35.24 -13.97 8.46
CA ASN A 24 34.95 -13.29 7.20
C ASN A 24 33.79 -12.36 7.50
N GLY A 25 34.08 -11.08 7.72
CA GLY A 25 33.11 -10.00 7.79
C GLY A 25 32.35 -9.85 6.47
N GLY A 26 31.62 -10.89 6.08
CA GLY A 26 30.48 -10.80 5.20
C GLY A 26 29.55 -9.83 5.89
N VAL A 27 29.69 -8.57 5.48
CA VAL A 27 28.71 -7.54 5.71
C VAL A 27 27.42 -8.18 5.23
N PHE A 28 26.57 -8.62 6.17
CA PHE A 28 25.16 -8.76 5.85
C PHE A 28 24.74 -7.34 5.59
N GLU A 29 24.90 -6.89 4.35
CA GLU A 29 24.20 -5.72 3.87
C GLU A 29 22.74 -6.01 4.20
N SER A 30 22.19 -5.28 5.17
CA SER A 30 20.74 -5.21 5.27
C SER A 30 20.33 -4.71 3.89
N VAL A 31 19.71 -5.58 3.10
CA VAL A 31 19.12 -5.14 1.84
C VAL A 31 18.12 -4.09 2.28
N ALA A 32 18.45 -2.81 2.08
CA ALA A 32 17.57 -1.73 2.45
C ALA A 32 16.27 -2.02 1.72
N GLN A 33 15.22 -2.37 2.46
CA GLN A 33 13.96 -2.71 1.83
C GLN A 33 13.54 -1.49 1.04
N SER A 34 13.30 -1.68 -0.27
CA SER A 34 12.83 -0.62 -1.15
C SER A 34 11.74 0.17 -0.44
N ALA A 35 11.79 1.50 -0.52
CA ALA A 35 10.74 2.35 -0.01
C ALA A 35 9.37 1.80 -0.50
N PRO A 36 8.34 1.78 0.38
CA PRO A 36 7.04 1.26 -0.02
C PRO A 36 6.46 2.09 -1.15
N ILE A 37 5.76 1.44 -2.06
CA ILE A 37 4.94 2.13 -3.07
C ILE A 37 3.74 2.71 -2.33
N LYS A 38 3.62 4.03 -2.32
CA LYS A 38 2.50 4.71 -1.65
C LYS A 38 1.29 4.72 -2.56
N ILE A 39 0.24 4.02 -2.15
CA ILE A 39 -1.01 3.96 -2.89
C ILE A 39 -2.07 4.73 -2.11
N MET A 40 -2.74 5.67 -2.75
CA MET A 40 -3.88 6.40 -2.18
C MET A 40 -5.19 5.87 -2.78
N PRO A 41 -5.97 5.07 -2.05
CA PRO A 41 -7.33 4.70 -2.44
C PRO A 41 -8.25 5.92 -2.30
N VAL A 42 -8.72 6.49 -3.41
CA VAL A 42 -9.60 7.66 -3.44
C VAL A 42 -10.97 7.23 -3.95
N GLY A 43 -12.04 7.63 -3.27
CA GLY A 43 -13.39 7.38 -3.77
C GLY A 43 -14.49 7.66 -2.78
N ASP A 44 -15.63 7.02 -3.03
CA ASP A 44 -16.82 7.13 -2.18
C ASP A 44 -16.95 5.97 -1.17
N SER A 45 -18.19 5.59 -0.86
CA SER A 45 -18.54 4.47 0.01
C SER A 45 -17.96 3.14 -0.45
N CYS A 46 -17.78 2.93 -1.75
CA CYS A 46 -17.16 1.71 -2.29
C CYS A 46 -15.69 1.60 -1.87
N THR A 47 -14.96 2.72 -1.88
CA THR A 47 -13.58 2.78 -1.37
C THR A 47 -13.53 2.79 0.16
N ALA A 48 -14.48 3.45 0.82
CA ALA A 48 -14.62 3.41 2.28
C ALA A 48 -14.97 2.01 2.82
N GLY A 49 -15.51 1.13 1.97
CA GLY A 49 -15.86 -0.24 2.32
C GLY A 49 -17.27 -0.39 2.91
N MET A 50 -18.18 0.57 2.67
CA MET A 50 -19.56 0.43 3.14
C MET A 50 -20.22 -0.82 2.52
N GLY A 51 -20.91 -1.60 3.35
CA GLY A 51 -21.51 -2.89 2.97
C GLY A 51 -20.66 -4.11 3.36
N ASP A 52 -19.35 -3.92 3.56
CA ASP A 52 -18.50 -4.89 4.25
C ASP A 52 -18.66 -4.68 5.78
N PRO A 53 -18.96 -5.72 6.57
CA PRO A 53 -19.07 -5.63 8.03
C PRO A 53 -17.88 -4.94 8.72
N SER A 54 -16.69 -5.00 8.11
CA SER A 54 -15.46 -4.44 8.68
C SER A 54 -14.94 -3.21 7.95
N TYR A 55 -15.67 -2.66 6.96
CA TYR A 55 -15.25 -1.48 6.19
C TYR A 55 -13.87 -1.61 5.53
N GLY A 56 -13.50 -2.82 5.09
CA GLY A 56 -12.28 -3.07 4.33
C GLY A 56 -12.49 -2.86 2.83
N GLY A 57 -13.67 -3.23 2.33
CA GLY A 57 -13.98 -3.17 0.90
C GLY A 57 -12.94 -3.94 0.08
N TYR A 58 -12.63 -3.46 -1.12
CA TYR A 58 -11.61 -4.08 -1.97
C TYR A 58 -10.19 -3.98 -1.39
N ARG A 59 -9.93 -3.06 -0.45
CA ARG A 59 -8.57 -2.79 0.06
C ARG A 59 -7.99 -3.99 0.82
N THR A 60 -8.83 -4.75 1.52
CA THR A 60 -8.42 -5.95 2.26
C THR A 60 -7.78 -6.99 1.33
N ASP A 61 -8.55 -7.41 0.31
CA ASP A 61 -8.11 -8.44 -0.62
C ASP A 61 -6.97 -7.94 -1.51
N LEU A 62 -7.06 -6.68 -1.96
CA LEU A 62 -6.02 -6.08 -2.78
C LEU A 62 -4.67 -6.00 -2.05
N TYR A 63 -4.67 -5.65 -0.77
CA TYR A 63 -3.44 -5.65 0.03
C TYR A 63 -2.86 -7.07 0.19
N GLN A 64 -3.72 -8.08 0.34
CA GLN A 64 -3.28 -9.47 0.37
C GLN A 64 -2.65 -9.87 -0.97
N HIS A 65 -3.22 -9.47 -2.10
CA HIS A 65 -2.63 -9.71 -3.43
C HIS A 65 -1.25 -9.06 -3.58
N TYR A 66 -1.08 -7.80 -3.16
CA TYR A 66 0.23 -7.14 -3.17
C TYR A 66 1.26 -7.86 -2.30
N THR A 67 0.86 -8.24 -1.09
CA THR A 67 1.73 -8.97 -0.16
C THR A 67 2.15 -10.33 -0.74
N ASN A 68 1.20 -11.08 -1.30
CA ASN A 68 1.45 -12.37 -1.94
C ASN A 68 2.36 -12.25 -3.17
N ALA A 69 2.32 -11.11 -3.87
CA ALA A 69 3.21 -10.80 -4.98
C ALA A 69 4.61 -10.30 -4.53
N GLY A 70 4.86 -10.18 -3.22
CA GLY A 70 6.13 -9.69 -2.67
C GLY A 70 6.32 -8.17 -2.81
N LEU A 71 5.25 -7.41 -3.03
CA LEU A 71 5.31 -5.95 -3.14
C LEU A 71 5.28 -5.28 -1.77
N ASN A 72 6.17 -4.30 -1.57
CA ASN A 72 6.13 -3.42 -0.41
C ASN A 72 5.19 -2.24 -0.69
N VAL A 73 3.97 -2.27 -0.13
CA VAL A 73 2.93 -1.26 -0.37
C VAL A 73 2.50 -0.62 0.93
N GLU A 74 2.30 0.69 0.89
CA GLU A 74 1.72 1.49 1.97
C GLU A 74 0.44 2.15 1.45
N PHE A 75 -0.71 1.88 2.09
CA PHE A 75 -1.89 2.70 1.80
C PHE A 75 -1.82 4.00 2.59
N VAL A 76 -2.06 5.12 1.91
CA VAL A 76 -1.99 6.46 2.48
C VAL A 76 -3.32 7.22 2.31
N GLY A 77 -3.59 8.14 3.22
CA GLY A 77 -4.82 8.93 3.25
C GLY A 77 -5.19 9.36 4.67
N SER A 78 -6.19 10.24 4.77
CA SER A 78 -6.65 10.83 6.03
C SER A 78 -7.70 9.99 6.76
N GLN A 79 -8.43 9.14 6.05
CA GLN A 79 -9.38 8.20 6.64
C GLN A 79 -8.65 6.92 7.05
N THR A 80 -9.15 6.27 8.10
CA THR A 80 -8.68 4.95 8.53
C THR A 80 -9.87 4.04 8.76
N GLY A 81 -9.89 2.86 8.14
CA GLY A 81 -10.96 1.87 8.27
C GLY A 81 -10.58 0.52 7.67
N GLY A 82 -11.20 -0.55 8.16
CA GLY A 82 -10.93 -1.92 7.72
C GLY A 82 -10.83 -2.93 8.85
N PRO A 83 -10.90 -4.25 8.54
CA PRO A 83 -10.74 -5.31 9.52
C PRO A 83 -9.33 -5.29 10.14
N SER A 84 -9.17 -5.97 11.29
CA SER A 84 -7.85 -6.15 11.92
C SER A 84 -6.86 -6.94 11.04
N SER A 85 -7.36 -7.73 10.09
CA SER A 85 -6.56 -8.48 9.12
C SER A 85 -5.94 -7.60 8.03
N LEU A 86 -6.40 -6.35 7.85
CA LEU A 86 -5.82 -5.39 6.92
C LEU A 86 -4.82 -4.51 7.72
N PRO A 87 -3.49 -4.66 7.53
CA PRO A 87 -2.51 -3.85 8.25
C PRO A 87 -2.50 -2.39 7.78
N GLN A 88 -2.67 -2.16 6.47
CA GLN A 88 -2.68 -0.83 5.85
C GLN A 88 -4.12 -0.33 5.74
N ARG A 89 -4.60 0.43 6.72
CA ARG A 89 -6.02 0.85 6.80
C ARG A 89 -6.30 2.26 6.32
N ASN A 90 -5.30 3.01 5.86
CA ASN A 90 -5.52 4.39 5.44
C ASN A 90 -6.14 4.47 4.05
N HIS A 91 -6.98 5.47 3.81
CA HIS A 91 -7.62 5.74 2.52
C HIS A 91 -8.16 7.18 2.45
N GLU A 92 -8.63 7.56 1.26
CA GLU A 92 -9.46 8.75 0.98
C GLU A 92 -10.82 8.34 0.41
N GLY A 93 -11.45 7.40 1.10
CA GLY A 93 -12.80 6.91 0.80
C GLY A 93 -13.84 7.63 1.64
N HIS A 94 -14.75 8.35 1.00
CA HIS A 94 -15.70 9.24 1.65
C HIS A 94 -17.14 8.91 1.23
N SER A 95 -17.87 8.18 2.08
CA SER A 95 -19.23 7.72 1.77
C SER A 95 -20.16 8.88 1.36
N GLY A 96 -20.84 8.70 0.22
CA GLY A 96 -21.78 9.67 -0.34
C GLY A 96 -21.14 10.83 -1.12
N TRP A 97 -19.81 10.89 -1.24
CA TRP A 97 -19.14 11.98 -1.94
C TRP A 97 -19.20 11.84 -3.46
N THR A 98 -19.24 12.99 -4.13
CA THR A 98 -19.25 13.17 -5.59
C THR A 98 -17.88 13.65 -6.10
N ILE A 99 -17.69 13.65 -7.42
CA ILE A 99 -16.47 14.13 -8.07
C ILE A 99 -16.09 15.56 -7.65
N PRO A 100 -17.00 16.57 -7.61
CA PRO A 100 -16.63 17.92 -7.17
C PRO A 100 -16.14 17.99 -5.72
N GLN A 101 -16.67 17.16 -4.83
CA GLN A 101 -16.26 17.13 -3.42
C GLN A 101 -14.85 16.53 -3.27
N ILE A 102 -14.54 15.45 -4.01
CA ILE A 102 -13.18 14.91 -4.12
C ILE A 102 -12.24 15.97 -4.71
N SER A 103 -12.61 16.60 -5.82
CA SER A 103 -11.80 17.62 -6.52
C SER A 103 -11.46 18.81 -5.62
N SER A 104 -12.37 19.19 -4.73
CA SER A 104 -12.16 20.29 -3.76
C SER A 104 -11.13 19.98 -2.68
N ASN A 105 -10.74 18.70 -2.51
CA ASN A 105 -9.86 18.25 -1.44
C ASN A 105 -8.58 17.55 -1.93
N ILE A 106 -8.56 17.05 -3.16
CA ILE A 106 -7.51 16.16 -3.68
C ILE A 106 -6.11 16.78 -3.62
N ASP A 107 -5.95 18.07 -3.91
CA ASP A 107 -4.64 18.75 -3.88
C ASP A 107 -4.02 18.71 -2.47
N ARG A 108 -4.85 18.89 -1.43
CA ARG A 108 -4.40 18.81 -0.02
C ARG A 108 -3.95 17.40 0.32
N TRP A 109 -4.69 16.38 -0.11
CA TRP A 109 -4.36 14.98 0.15
C TRP A 109 -3.09 14.57 -0.57
N LEU A 110 -2.97 14.92 -1.86
CA LEU A 110 -1.75 14.69 -2.66
C LEU A 110 -0.54 15.36 -2.03
N SER A 111 -0.67 16.61 -1.58
CA SER A 111 0.41 17.33 -0.89
C SER A 111 0.80 16.69 0.45
N THR A 112 -0.17 16.18 1.20
CA THR A 112 0.05 15.69 2.56
C THR A 112 0.64 14.28 2.56
N TYR A 113 0.11 13.41 1.71
CA TYR A 113 0.44 11.99 1.71
C TYR A 113 1.45 11.59 0.64
N ASN A 114 1.65 12.43 -0.38
CA ASN A 114 2.57 12.25 -1.50
C ASN A 114 2.53 10.81 -2.08
N PRO A 115 1.38 10.36 -2.60
CA PRO A 115 1.25 9.01 -3.15
C PRO A 115 1.96 8.86 -4.50
N ASP A 116 2.40 7.64 -4.80
CA ASP A 116 2.96 7.24 -6.10
C ASP A 116 1.86 6.73 -7.05
N VAL A 117 0.80 6.16 -6.47
CA VAL A 117 -0.36 5.64 -7.20
C VAL A 117 -1.65 6.17 -6.59
N VAL A 118 -2.60 6.59 -7.43
CA VAL A 118 -3.99 6.84 -7.04
C VAL A 118 -4.87 5.73 -7.61
N LEU A 119 -5.66 5.09 -6.74
CA LEU A 119 -6.76 4.23 -7.15
C LEU A 119 -8.05 5.06 -7.05
N LEU A 120 -8.55 5.55 -8.18
CA LEU A 120 -9.70 6.43 -8.24
C LEU A 120 -10.96 5.65 -8.61
N TRP A 121 -11.89 5.53 -7.66
CA TRP A 121 -13.22 4.97 -7.91
C TRP A 121 -14.29 5.93 -7.40
N ILE A 122 -14.87 6.72 -8.32
CA ILE A 122 -15.79 7.82 -7.99
C ILE A 122 -16.77 8.06 -9.15
N GLY A 123 -17.85 8.81 -8.88
CA GLY A 123 -18.82 9.24 -9.90
C GLY A 123 -20.18 8.55 -9.77
N GLY A 124 -20.29 7.46 -9.00
CA GLY A 124 -21.59 6.82 -8.74
C GLY A 124 -22.57 7.79 -8.08
N ASN A 125 -22.11 8.52 -7.06
CA ASN A 125 -22.94 9.51 -6.37
C ASN A 125 -23.30 10.72 -7.23
N ASP A 126 -22.50 11.09 -8.22
CA ASP A 126 -22.86 12.13 -9.18
C ASP A 126 -24.13 11.74 -9.96
N ILE A 127 -24.25 10.45 -10.31
CA ILE A 127 -25.43 9.90 -10.98
C ILE A 127 -26.64 9.86 -10.03
N PHE A 128 -26.46 9.32 -8.81
CA PHE A 128 -27.58 9.10 -7.87
C PHE A 128 -28.08 10.39 -7.19
N PHE A 129 -27.18 11.32 -6.90
CA PHE A 129 -27.46 12.52 -6.10
C PHE A 129 -27.09 13.83 -6.80
N GLY A 130 -26.12 13.80 -7.72
CA GLY A 130 -25.58 14.99 -8.40
C GLY A 130 -26.34 15.42 -9.67
N GLY A 131 -27.40 14.71 -10.05
CA GLY A 131 -28.25 15.08 -11.18
C GLY A 131 -27.83 14.52 -12.53
N GLY A 132 -26.86 13.59 -12.59
CA GLY A 132 -26.55 12.84 -13.80
C GLY A 132 -25.10 12.41 -13.96
N ILE A 133 -24.78 11.88 -15.13
CA ILE A 133 -23.42 11.45 -15.48
C ILE A 133 -22.49 12.67 -15.57
N ASN A 134 -21.35 12.62 -14.89
CA ASN A 134 -20.38 13.72 -14.81
C ASN A 134 -19.01 13.36 -15.43
N THR A 135 -19.01 13.06 -16.73
CA THR A 135 -17.77 12.69 -17.45
C THR A 135 -16.76 13.84 -17.51
N SER A 136 -17.20 15.08 -17.69
CA SER A 136 -16.35 16.27 -17.71
C SER A 136 -15.68 16.52 -16.36
N GLY A 137 -16.40 16.28 -15.26
CA GLY A 137 -15.84 16.34 -13.92
C GLY A 137 -14.76 15.30 -13.71
N LEU A 138 -15.01 14.05 -14.12
CA LEU A 138 -14.01 12.97 -14.00
C LEU A 138 -12.75 13.28 -14.81
N SER A 139 -12.89 13.75 -16.05
CA SER A 139 -11.75 14.19 -16.88
C SER A 139 -10.97 15.30 -16.19
N SER A 140 -11.66 16.31 -15.67
CA SER A 140 -11.02 17.45 -14.99
C SER A 140 -10.30 17.04 -13.71
N LEU A 141 -10.85 16.07 -12.97
CA LEU A 141 -10.22 15.53 -11.76
C LEU A 141 -8.93 14.76 -12.11
N ILE A 142 -8.94 13.94 -13.17
CA ILE A 142 -7.74 13.26 -13.65
C ILE A 142 -6.67 14.29 -14.05
N ASP A 143 -7.05 15.30 -14.83
CA ASP A 143 -6.14 16.38 -15.23
C ASP A 143 -5.62 17.17 -14.01
N GLN A 144 -6.43 17.37 -12.98
CA GLN A 144 -6.00 18.01 -11.74
C GLN A 144 -4.93 17.19 -11.02
N ILE A 145 -5.13 15.89 -10.86
CA ILE A 145 -4.15 14.99 -10.22
C ILE A 145 -2.83 14.98 -11.00
N LEU A 146 -2.90 14.85 -12.33
CA LEU A 146 -1.72 14.85 -13.20
C LEU A 146 -0.99 16.21 -13.22
N ARG A 147 -1.72 17.33 -13.13
CA ARG A 147 -1.09 18.65 -12.99
C ARG A 147 -0.34 18.80 -11.67
N PHE A 148 -0.84 18.20 -10.59
CA PHE A 148 -0.18 18.25 -9.29
C PHE A 148 1.08 17.38 -9.25
N LYS A 149 1.00 16.14 -9.77
CA LYS A 149 2.12 15.19 -9.83
C LYS A 149 2.15 14.51 -11.21
N PRO A 150 2.91 15.04 -12.19
CA PRO A 150 2.92 14.52 -13.56
C PRO A 150 3.34 13.05 -13.71
N ASP A 151 4.19 12.57 -12.81
CA ASP A 151 4.71 11.19 -12.82
C ASP A 151 3.85 10.20 -12.01
N ILE A 152 2.69 10.62 -11.48
CA ILE A 152 1.82 9.75 -10.70
C ILE A 152 1.11 8.73 -11.59
N THR A 153 0.96 7.50 -11.12
CA THR A 153 0.13 6.50 -11.81
C THR A 153 -1.31 6.58 -11.30
N ILE A 154 -2.28 6.60 -12.21
CA ILE A 154 -3.71 6.64 -11.86
C ILE A 154 -4.41 5.42 -12.48
N PHE A 155 -5.12 4.66 -11.65
CA PHE A 155 -6.09 3.67 -12.09
C PHE A 155 -7.49 4.22 -11.86
N VAL A 156 -8.35 4.18 -12.87
CA VAL A 156 -9.73 4.67 -12.82
C VAL A 156 -10.68 3.49 -13.01
N ALA A 157 -11.66 3.37 -12.11
CA ALA A 157 -12.68 2.32 -12.11
C ALA A 157 -14.10 2.88 -12.25
#